data_AF-A0AAN7LUB7-F1
#
_entry.id   AF-A0AAN7LUB7-F1
#
_cell.length_a   1.000
_cell.length_b   1.000
_cell.length_c   1.000
_cell.angle_alpha   90.00
_cell.angle_beta   90.00
_cell.angle_gamma   90.00
#
_symmetry.space_group_name_H-M   'P 1'
#
loop_
_entity.id
_entity.type
_entity.pdbx_description
1 polymer ?
#
loop_
_entity_poly.entity_id
_entity_poly.type
_entity_poly.pdbx_seq_one_letter_code
_entity_poly.pdbx_strand_id
1 'polypeptide(L)'
;MSISALFGCPVAVSPVSSLAVCIGGMVQPSPRTSSGGIAIECSSRPKKKATAHHMKTRPKKTRPWDIRRKPTVYPPLPLLPPDWTLVSGDEESADAALPPLPPSELQAPPAS
;
A
#
# COMPACT_ATOMS: atom_id res chain seq x y z
N MET A 1 17.65 11.25 -37.34
CA MET A 1 18.02 12.32 -36.40
C MET A 1 19.39 12.02 -35.83
N SER A 2 20.24 13.05 -35.80
CA SER A 2 21.71 13.04 -35.75
C SER A 2 22.37 12.25 -34.61
N ILE A 3 23.43 11.52 -34.94
CA ILE A 3 24.44 10.97 -34.03
C ILE A 3 25.62 11.96 -33.98
N SER A 4 25.82 12.64 -32.85
CA SER A 4 26.99 13.50 -32.65
C SER A 4 27.75 13.04 -31.42
N ALA A 5 29.04 12.80 -31.66
CA ALA A 5 30.03 12.31 -30.73
C ALA A 5 30.19 13.20 -29.49
N LEU A 6 30.25 12.57 -28.31
CA LEU A 6 30.91 13.13 -27.14
C LEU A 6 32.08 12.20 -26.81
N PHE A 7 33.15 12.37 -27.60
CA PHE A 7 34.47 11.88 -27.30
C PHE A 7 35.04 12.77 -26.18
N GLY A 8 35.38 12.17 -25.04
CA GLY A 8 36.22 12.81 -24.02
C GLY A 8 35.63 12.85 -22.62
N CYS A 9 36.03 11.91 -21.77
CA CYS A 9 36.74 12.25 -20.53
C CYS A 9 37.31 10.98 -19.84
N PRO A 10 38.41 11.13 -19.08
CA PRO A 10 39.45 10.11 -18.92
C PRO A 10 39.14 9.04 -17.87
N VAL A 11 39.77 7.87 -18.05
CA VAL A 11 39.86 6.79 -17.07
C VAL A 11 40.53 7.32 -15.80
N ALA A 12 39.74 7.49 -14.74
CA ALA A 12 40.27 7.70 -13.40
C ALA A 12 40.78 6.35 -12.86
N VAL A 13 42.09 6.20 -12.79
CA VAL A 13 42.75 5.13 -12.05
C VAL A 13 42.55 5.39 -10.55
N SER A 14 41.80 4.53 -9.87
CA SER A 14 41.66 4.57 -8.41
C SER A 14 42.97 4.12 -7.76
N PRO A 15 43.48 4.79 -6.71
CA PRO A 15 44.55 4.22 -5.91
C PRO A 15 44.03 2.95 -5.23
N VAL A 16 44.77 1.86 -5.38
CA VAL A 16 44.63 0.66 -4.54
C VAL A 16 45.06 1.07 -3.14
N SER A 17 44.09 1.44 -2.29
CA SER A 17 44.32 1.61 -0.86
C SER A 17 44.05 0.28 -0.17
N SER A 18 45.12 -0.49 -0.03
CA SER A 18 45.22 -1.67 0.81
C SER A 18 44.84 -1.36 2.25
N LEU A 19 43.72 -1.88 2.72
CA LEU A 19 43.54 -2.25 4.13
C LEU A 19 42.76 -3.57 4.17
N ALA A 20 43.51 -4.66 4.06
CA ALA A 20 43.05 -5.96 4.51
C ALA A 20 42.97 -5.91 6.05
N VAL A 21 41.76 -5.82 6.59
CA VAL A 21 41.48 -6.14 7.99
C VAL A 21 40.93 -7.56 8.01
N CYS A 22 41.79 -8.51 8.39
CA CYS A 22 41.37 -9.85 8.74
C CYS A 22 40.70 -9.80 10.12
N ILE A 23 39.39 -9.98 10.20
CA ILE A 23 38.72 -10.38 11.44
C ILE A 23 37.73 -11.48 11.09
N GLY A 24 37.96 -12.68 11.63
CA GLY A 24 36.99 -13.75 11.61
C GLY A 24 35.70 -13.32 12.32
N GLY A 25 34.56 -13.69 11.74
CA GLY A 25 33.25 -13.53 12.37
C GLY A 25 32.37 -12.44 11.73
N MET A 26 31.42 -12.91 10.91
CA MET A 26 30.08 -12.34 10.70
C MET A 26 29.95 -10.85 10.37
N VAL A 27 29.71 -10.53 9.09
CA VAL A 27 29.04 -9.29 8.67
C VAL A 27 27.89 -9.65 7.74
N GLN A 28 26.67 -9.57 8.26
CA GLN A 28 25.44 -9.59 7.46
C GLN A 28 25.36 -8.28 6.66
N PRO A 29 25.17 -8.31 5.33
CA PRO A 29 24.94 -7.09 4.59
C PRO A 29 23.53 -6.56 4.91
N SER A 30 23.44 -5.60 5.82
CA SER A 30 22.27 -4.74 5.99
C SER A 30 22.01 -4.00 4.66
N PRO A 31 20.80 -4.06 4.07
CA PRO A 31 20.53 -3.35 2.82
C PRO A 31 20.27 -1.88 3.17
N ARG A 32 21.34 -1.12 3.44
CA ARG A 32 21.27 0.33 3.40
C ARG A 32 21.07 0.69 1.94
N THR A 33 19.83 1.00 1.56
CA THR A 33 19.47 1.58 0.27
C THR A 33 20.04 3.01 0.19
N SER A 34 21.36 3.10 0.02
CA SER A 34 22.02 4.31 -0.44
C SER A 34 21.87 4.33 -1.95
N SER A 35 20.76 4.89 -2.42
CA SER A 35 20.53 5.18 -3.83
C SER A 35 21.51 6.27 -4.29
N GLY A 36 22.72 5.84 -4.63
CA GLY A 36 23.78 6.66 -5.22
C GLY A 36 24.71 5.82 -6.09
N GLY A 37 24.23 4.69 -6.62
CA GLY A 37 25.00 3.85 -7.51
C GLY A 37 25.06 4.50 -8.89
N ILE A 38 26.27 4.85 -9.35
CA ILE A 38 26.52 5.25 -10.74
C ILE A 38 26.03 4.11 -11.64
N ALA A 39 24.99 4.37 -12.42
CA ALA A 39 24.40 3.37 -13.29
C ALA A 39 25.30 3.19 -14.52
N ILE A 40 26.11 2.13 -14.53
CA ILE A 40 26.91 1.77 -15.72
C ILE A 40 25.96 1.27 -16.80
N GLU A 41 25.81 2.06 -17.85
CA GLU A 41 24.94 1.76 -18.99
C GLU A 41 25.62 0.80 -19.96
N CYS A 42 25.45 -0.50 -19.73
CA CYS A 42 25.79 -1.52 -20.72
C CYS A 42 24.60 -1.71 -21.68
N SER A 43 24.84 -1.67 -23.00
CA SER A 43 23.82 -1.94 -24.05
C SER A 43 23.22 -3.34 -23.97
N SER A 44 23.87 -4.25 -23.24
CA SER A 44 23.51 -5.66 -23.11
C SER A 44 22.32 -5.94 -22.17
N ARG A 45 21.65 -4.93 -21.59
CA ARG A 45 20.58 -5.19 -20.60
C ARG A 45 19.35 -5.86 -21.25
N PRO A 46 18.94 -7.06 -20.80
CA PRO A 46 17.75 -7.74 -21.33
C PRO A 46 16.46 -6.94 -21.11
N LYS A 47 15.56 -6.94 -22.11
CA LYS A 47 14.27 -6.24 -22.05
C LYS A 47 13.22 -7.07 -21.30
N LYS A 48 12.41 -6.42 -20.45
CA LYS A 48 11.20 -7.05 -19.88
C LYS A 48 10.10 -7.09 -20.92
N LYS A 49 9.66 -8.29 -21.29
CA LYS A 49 8.54 -8.54 -22.22
C LYS A 49 7.54 -9.53 -21.58
N ALA A 50 6.41 -9.75 -22.25
CA ALA A 50 5.36 -10.67 -21.81
C ALA A 50 4.96 -10.44 -20.34
N THR A 51 4.79 -11.50 -19.55
CA THR A 51 4.38 -11.42 -18.14
C THR A 51 5.36 -10.65 -17.26
N ALA A 52 6.66 -10.72 -17.56
CA ALA A 52 7.68 -9.97 -16.81
C ALA A 52 7.48 -8.45 -16.92
N HIS A 53 6.92 -7.98 -18.04
CA HIS A 53 6.50 -6.59 -18.19
C HIS A 53 5.31 -6.28 -17.27
N HIS A 54 4.23 -7.07 -17.33
CA HIS A 54 3.03 -6.86 -16.49
C HIS A 54 3.35 -6.87 -14.99
N MET A 55 4.21 -7.78 -14.54
CA MET A 55 4.64 -7.83 -13.14
C MET A 55 5.35 -6.55 -12.70
N LYS A 56 6.11 -5.92 -13.61
CA LYS A 56 6.87 -4.70 -13.33
C LYS A 56 6.00 -3.45 -13.38
N THR A 57 5.11 -3.34 -14.36
CA THR A 57 4.34 -2.10 -14.62
C THR A 57 2.95 -2.11 -14.00
N ARG A 58 2.49 -3.23 -13.41
CA ARG A 58 1.16 -3.26 -12.77
C ARG A 58 1.02 -2.16 -11.71
N PRO A 59 -0.08 -1.38 -11.72
CA PRO A 59 -0.36 -0.37 -10.71
C PRO A 59 -0.38 -0.98 -9.31
N LYS A 60 0.31 -0.33 -8.36
CA LYS A 60 0.37 -0.72 -6.96
C LYS A 60 0.41 0.53 -6.09
N LYS A 61 -0.27 0.47 -4.96
CA LYS A 61 -0.05 1.43 -3.88
C LYS A 61 1.25 1.06 -3.18
N THR A 62 2.25 1.94 -3.23
CA THR A 62 3.57 1.70 -2.63
C THR A 62 3.70 2.36 -1.26
N ARG A 63 3.00 3.47 -1.04
CA ARG A 63 3.13 4.27 0.19
C ARG A 63 2.27 3.65 1.29
N PRO A 64 2.82 3.31 2.47
CA PRO A 64 2.09 2.61 3.54
C PRO A 64 0.86 3.36 4.07
N TRP A 65 0.83 4.69 3.99
CA TRP A 65 -0.31 5.49 4.41
C TRP A 65 -1.49 5.37 3.44
N ASP A 66 -1.24 5.21 2.14
CA ASP A 66 -2.29 5.09 1.11
C ASP A 66 -2.90 3.67 1.11
N ILE A 67 -2.11 2.66 1.50
CA ILE A 67 -2.58 1.29 1.71
C ILE A 67 -3.50 1.20 2.93
N ARG A 68 -3.23 1.97 4.00
CA ARG A 68 -3.94 1.90 5.28
C ARG A 68 -5.22 2.74 5.35
N ARG A 69 -5.61 3.42 4.26
CA ARG A 69 -6.87 4.19 4.22
C ARG A 69 -8.06 3.22 4.26
N LYS A 70 -9.02 3.52 5.12
CA LYS A 70 -10.30 2.82 5.23
C LYS A 70 -11.44 3.78 4.89
N PRO A 71 -12.65 3.28 4.57
CA PRO A 71 -13.83 4.14 4.46
C PRO A 71 -14.04 4.98 5.73
N THR A 72 -14.52 6.21 5.55
CA THR A 72 -14.88 7.09 6.67
C THR A 72 -16.08 6.50 7.41
N VAL A 73 -15.98 6.38 8.73
CA VAL A 73 -17.08 5.93 9.58
C VAL A 73 -17.86 7.15 10.07
N TYR A 74 -19.16 7.18 9.77
CA TYR A 74 -20.09 8.21 10.24
C TYR A 74 -20.93 7.67 11.40
N PRO A 75 -21.41 8.55 12.29
CA PRO A 75 -22.40 8.15 13.28
C PRO A 75 -23.68 7.65 12.59
N PRO A 76 -24.38 6.69 13.19
CA PRO A 76 -25.65 6.22 12.65
C PRO A 76 -26.65 7.37 12.62
N LEU A 77 -27.52 7.36 11.61
CA LEU A 77 -28.59 8.32 11.51
C LEU A 77 -29.60 8.10 12.64
N PRO A 78 -30.27 9.15 13.12
CA PRO A 78 -31.44 8.99 13.99
C PRO A 78 -32.51 8.17 13.26
N LEU A 79 -33.41 7.56 14.03
CA LEU A 79 -34.53 6.83 13.46
C LEU A 79 -35.34 7.76 12.56
N LEU A 80 -35.44 7.38 11.29
CA LEU A 80 -36.21 8.14 10.31
C LEU A 80 -37.70 7.79 10.48
N PRO A 81 -38.60 8.75 10.27
CA PRO A 81 -40.03 8.46 10.22
C PRO A 81 -40.34 7.52 9.05
N PRO A 82 -41.50 6.83 9.07
CA PRO A 82 -41.94 6.02 7.94
C PRO A 82 -42.11 6.89 6.68
N ASP A 83 -41.74 6.34 5.51
CA ASP A 83 -41.82 7.05 4.24
C ASP A 83 -43.26 7.48 3.89
N TRP A 84 -44.25 6.70 4.32
CA TRP A 84 -45.68 7.00 4.18
C TRP A 84 -46.49 6.25 5.23
N THR A 85 -47.66 6.77 5.56
CA THR A 85 -48.62 6.19 6.52
C THR A 85 -49.99 6.14 5.87
N LEU A 86 -50.67 4.99 5.91
CA LEU A 86 -52.08 4.91 5.49
C LEU A 86 -52.96 5.36 6.65
N VAL A 87 -53.76 6.38 6.41
CA VAL A 87 -54.83 6.79 7.32
C VAL A 87 -56.08 6.01 6.94
N SER A 88 -56.34 4.91 7.64
CA SER A 88 -57.66 4.27 7.63
C SER A 88 -58.57 5.11 8.53
N GLY A 89 -59.70 5.57 8.00
CA GLY A 89 -60.59 6.53 8.67
C GLY A 89 -61.44 5.95 9.80
N ASP A 90 -60.82 5.35 10.80
CA ASP A 90 -61.43 5.07 12.10
C ASP A 90 -60.38 5.37 13.20
N GLU A 91 -60.72 6.31 14.07
CA GLU A 91 -59.84 6.89 15.08
C GLU A 91 -59.60 5.93 16.25
N GLU A 92 -58.47 6.14 16.94
CA GLU A 92 -58.12 5.59 18.27
C GLU A 92 -57.31 4.28 18.33
N SER A 93 -55.98 4.40 18.34
CA SER A 93 -55.19 3.73 19.40
C SER A 93 -53.79 4.29 19.56
N ALA A 94 -53.46 4.51 20.83
CA ALA A 94 -52.30 5.22 21.35
C ALA A 94 -51.03 4.37 21.40
N ASP A 95 -49.92 5.13 21.53
CA ASP A 95 -48.71 4.81 22.27
C ASP A 95 -47.71 3.81 21.66
N ALA A 96 -46.67 4.39 21.04
CA ALA A 96 -45.46 3.72 20.65
C ALA A 96 -44.53 3.54 21.88
N ALA A 97 -44.81 2.54 22.71
CA ALA A 97 -43.88 2.07 23.73
C ALA A 97 -42.85 1.13 23.08
N LEU A 98 -41.62 1.64 22.89
CA LEU A 98 -40.44 0.89 22.47
C LEU A 98 -40.09 -0.19 23.52
N PRO A 99 -40.00 -1.50 23.16
CA PRO A 99 -39.48 -2.51 24.08
C PRO A 99 -37.95 -2.34 24.26
N PRO A 100 -37.39 -2.63 25.45
CA PRO A 100 -35.95 -2.58 25.68
C PRO A 100 -35.22 -3.63 24.83
N LEU A 101 -34.22 -3.19 24.06
CA LEU A 101 -33.35 -4.03 23.25
C LEU A 101 -32.56 -5.01 24.13
N PRO A 102 -32.57 -6.34 23.86
CA PRO A 102 -31.69 -7.26 24.56
C PRO A 102 -30.23 -7.06 24.12
N PRO A 103 -29.23 -7.25 25.01
CA PRO A 103 -27.83 -7.17 24.65
C PRO A 103 -27.49 -8.33 23.71
N SER A 104 -27.36 -8.05 22.41
CA SER A 104 -26.73 -8.98 21.46
C SER A 104 -25.23 -9.02 21.69
N GLU A 105 -24.83 -9.85 22.66
CA GLU A 105 -23.46 -10.26 22.90
C GLU A 105 -23.01 -11.16 21.74
N LEU A 106 -22.34 -10.55 20.75
CA LEU A 106 -21.79 -11.24 19.59
C LEU A 106 -20.47 -11.92 19.98
N GLN A 107 -20.56 -13.01 20.74
CA GLN A 107 -19.41 -13.88 21.05
C GLN A 107 -19.00 -14.62 19.77
N ALA A 108 -17.84 -14.28 19.22
CA ALA A 108 -17.21 -15.02 18.12
C ALA A 108 -16.74 -16.41 18.61
N PRO A 109 -16.88 -17.49 17.81
CA PRO A 109 -16.33 -18.80 18.18
C PRO A 109 -14.80 -18.81 18.06
N PRO A 110 -14.07 -19.49 18.95
CA PRO A 110 -12.63 -19.70 18.79
C PRO A 110 -12.39 -20.60 17.58
N ALA A 111 -11.56 -20.11 16.65
CA ALA A 111 -11.00 -20.93 15.59
C ALA A 111 -10.12 -22.02 16.21
N SER A 112 -10.37 -23.27 15.82
CA SER A 112 -9.49 -24.42 16.10
C SER A 112 -8.36 -24.50 15.08
#